data_AF-A0A202FCH0-F1
#
_entry.id   AF-A0A202FCH0-F1
#
_cell.length_a   1.000
_cell.length_b   1.000
_cell.length_c   1.000
_cell.angle_alpha   90.00
_cell.angle_beta   90.00
_cell.angle_gamma   90.00
#
_symmetry.space_group_name_H-M   'P 1'
#
loop_
_entity.id
_entity.type
_entity.pdbx_description
1 polymer ?
#
loop_
_entity_poly.entity_id
_entity_poly.type
_entity_poly.pdbx_seq_one_letter_code
_entity_poly.pdbx_strand_id
1 'polypeptide(L)'
;MNFGMVYAVLLVLFLIFGYIFKENDLKHYFLISDILLALPAYVANPMNGVYFDTVRFQYILDQIRDANLISGLSGGLNWVLNYSEYAAEPVVAVYIWIFSFFKNNGMFFFITTFLFLIFLSHLLLKVGKYFKVSHWNLILIQFVILTTFNLFYQIEGIRNFLAFMIFAWAIFTDLTATQKHEKVEAIIAYIFCMFFHPIAIVFVLFRLLLALKNKFVFFGNHIFDAVVMVILLIYNHFMTFIVNLLAQVSELPMMSSLFSKSQNYVYGQTEFSASTGRAEVSFTSMVFVALIVELLLFLSLYKDTVLPKGYLTLYLYIIAFTIGSFMNSQIYLRAIMLLLFMSAPLKALLFSTERLKDRTAYLMFFYNLMTYATAFVLFGYWYVAVYQTVAL
;
A
#
# COMPACT_ATOMS: atom_id res chain seq x y z
N MET A 1 14.64 20.00 13.24
CA MET A 1 13.26 20.15 12.73
C MET A 1 12.63 18.75 12.77
N ASN A 2 11.35 18.57 13.11
CA ASN A 2 10.76 17.22 13.13
C ASN A 2 10.31 16.79 11.73
N PHE A 3 10.12 15.48 11.53
CA PHE A 3 9.69 14.90 10.26
C PHE A 3 8.42 15.57 9.73
N GLY A 4 7.44 15.79 10.61
CA GLY A 4 6.12 16.31 10.24
C GLY A 4 6.17 17.71 9.65
N MET A 5 6.99 18.60 10.20
CA MET A 5 7.14 19.97 9.69
C MET A 5 7.76 19.97 8.30
N VAL A 6 8.83 19.21 8.08
CA VAL A 6 9.46 19.09 6.75
C VAL A 6 8.50 18.51 5.75
N TYR A 7 7.81 17.43 6.13
CA TYR A 7 6.86 16.77 5.25
C TYR A 7 5.69 17.70 4.88
N ALA A 8 5.15 18.46 5.83
CA ALA A 8 4.12 19.47 5.57
C ALA A 8 4.60 20.54 4.58
N VAL A 9 5.81 21.07 4.77
CA VAL A 9 6.40 22.06 3.85
C VAL A 9 6.56 21.47 2.45
N LEU A 10 7.06 20.24 2.33
CA LEU A 10 7.20 19.57 1.05
C LEU A 10 5.86 19.32 0.35
N LEU A 11 4.79 18.97 1.10
CA LEU A 11 3.44 18.83 0.55
C LEU A 11 2.85 20.16 0.07
N VAL A 12 3.14 21.27 0.76
CA VAL A 12 2.73 22.61 0.32
C VAL A 12 3.49 23.02 -0.94
N LEU A 13 4.82 22.81 -0.97
CA LEU A 13 5.63 23.08 -2.15
C LEU A 13 5.21 22.23 -3.35
N PHE A 14 4.88 20.95 -3.11
CA PHE A 14 4.26 20.08 -4.10
C PHE A 14 3.03 20.75 -4.70
N LEU A 15 2.04 21.17 -3.92
CA LEU A 15 0.86 21.84 -4.48
C LEU A 15 1.18 23.13 -5.26
N ILE A 16 2.06 23.99 -4.73
CA ILE A 16 2.43 25.26 -5.36
C ILE A 16 3.09 25.02 -6.72
N PHE A 17 4.12 24.17 -6.78
CA PHE A 17 4.81 23.88 -8.04
C PHE A 17 3.96 23.07 -9.01
N GLY A 18 3.13 22.16 -8.48
CA GLY A 18 2.18 21.38 -9.27
C GLY A 18 1.14 22.23 -9.99
N TYR A 19 0.73 23.35 -9.40
CA TYR A 19 -0.23 24.28 -10.02
C TYR A 19 0.38 25.04 -11.21
N ILE A 20 1.68 25.30 -11.16
CA ILE A 20 2.41 26.07 -12.19
C ILE A 20 2.85 25.18 -13.36
N PHE A 21 2.94 23.87 -13.12
CA PHE A 21 3.48 22.92 -14.10
C PHE A 21 2.55 22.68 -15.29
N LYS A 22 3.14 22.45 -16.46
CA LYS A 22 2.38 22.15 -17.69
C LYS A 22 2.05 20.66 -17.76
N GLU A 23 0.96 20.34 -18.44
CA GLU A 23 0.46 18.97 -18.61
C GLU A 23 1.49 18.03 -19.25
N ASN A 24 2.23 18.50 -20.28
CA ASN A 24 3.25 17.70 -20.96
C ASN A 24 4.42 17.29 -20.05
N ASP A 25 4.63 18.02 -18.95
CA ASP A 25 5.77 17.83 -18.07
C ASP A 25 5.40 17.08 -16.78
N LEU A 26 4.15 16.63 -16.63
CA LEU A 26 3.62 15.97 -15.43
C LEU A 26 4.48 14.78 -14.96
N LYS A 27 5.01 13.98 -15.90
CA LYS A 27 5.89 12.84 -15.56
C LYS A 27 7.18 13.30 -14.88
N HIS A 28 7.78 14.39 -15.36
CA HIS A 28 9.01 14.94 -14.79
C HIS A 28 8.73 15.60 -13.44
N TYR A 29 7.59 16.30 -13.33
CA TYR A 29 7.11 16.85 -12.08
C TYR A 29 6.98 15.77 -11.00
N PHE A 30 6.24 14.69 -11.30
CA PHE A 30 6.07 13.57 -10.37
C PHE A 30 7.41 12.95 -9.98
N LEU A 31 8.31 12.69 -10.93
CA LEU A 31 9.63 12.15 -10.62
C LEU A 31 10.41 13.04 -9.64
N ILE A 32 10.46 14.35 -9.89
CA ILE A 32 11.18 15.30 -9.04
C ILE A 32 10.50 15.40 -7.67
N SER A 33 9.17 15.49 -7.61
CA SER A 33 8.46 15.55 -6.35
C SER A 33 8.60 14.27 -5.54
N ASP A 34 8.61 13.11 -6.19
CA ASP A 34 8.78 11.81 -5.52
C ASP A 34 10.16 11.71 -4.86
N ILE A 35 11.20 12.21 -5.53
CA ILE A 35 12.54 12.34 -4.93
C ILE A 35 12.46 13.25 -3.70
N LEU A 36 11.92 14.47 -3.86
CA LEU A 36 11.88 15.46 -2.78
C LEU A 36 11.08 14.98 -1.57
N LEU A 37 9.92 14.34 -1.79
CA LEU A 37 9.07 13.79 -0.74
C LEU A 37 9.68 12.56 -0.05
N ALA A 38 10.55 11.81 -0.73
CA ALA A 38 11.28 10.70 -0.13
C ALA A 38 12.51 11.15 0.68
N LEU A 39 13.12 12.31 0.38
CA LEU A 39 14.35 12.79 1.04
C LEU A 39 14.30 12.77 2.58
N PRO A 40 13.20 13.16 3.27
CA PRO A 40 13.15 13.09 4.73
C PRO A 40 13.42 11.69 5.28
N ALA A 41 13.06 10.63 4.54
CA ALA A 41 13.32 9.25 4.97
C ALA A 41 14.82 8.93 5.06
N TYR A 42 15.69 9.67 4.36
CA TYR A 42 17.15 9.47 4.41
C TYR A 42 17.74 9.78 5.80
N VAL A 43 17.19 10.77 6.51
CA VAL A 43 17.70 11.23 7.82
C VAL A 43 16.73 10.94 8.96
N ALA A 44 15.54 10.39 8.67
CA ALA A 44 14.53 10.13 9.68
C ALA A 44 15.04 9.19 10.78
N ASN A 45 15.05 9.70 12.01
CA ASN A 45 15.48 8.95 13.18
C ASN A 45 14.42 9.04 14.29
N PRO A 46 13.94 7.92 14.85
CA PRO A 46 13.02 7.95 15.99
C PRO A 46 13.66 8.67 17.19
N MET A 47 12.86 9.41 17.95
CA MET A 47 13.34 9.98 19.22
C MET A 47 13.69 8.89 20.23
N ASN A 48 14.61 9.19 21.14
CA ASN A 48 15.06 8.26 22.18
C ASN A 48 13.88 7.66 22.96
N GLY A 49 13.86 6.33 23.09
CA GLY A 49 12.81 5.60 23.79
C GLY A 49 11.61 5.18 22.93
N VAL A 50 11.58 5.56 21.64
CA VAL A 50 10.57 5.10 20.67
C VAL A 50 11.16 3.99 19.81
N TYR A 51 10.57 2.80 19.84
CA TYR A 51 11.00 1.66 19.04
C TYR A 51 10.11 1.52 17.79
N PHE A 52 10.70 1.79 16.62
CA PHE A 52 10.10 1.54 15.32
C PHE A 52 10.92 0.51 14.56
N ASP A 53 10.30 -0.22 13.61
CA ASP A 53 10.99 -1.19 12.76
C ASP A 53 12.18 -0.60 11.99
N THR A 54 12.26 0.73 11.84
CA THR A 54 13.43 1.43 11.29
C THR A 54 14.72 1.11 12.06
N VAL A 55 14.67 1.03 13.39
CA VAL A 55 15.83 0.69 14.23
C VAL A 55 16.26 -0.75 13.99
N ARG A 56 15.29 -1.67 13.86
CA ARG A 56 15.55 -3.07 13.54
C ARG A 56 16.23 -3.22 12.18
N PHE A 57 15.76 -2.51 11.15
CA PHE A 57 16.38 -2.55 9.82
C PHE A 57 17.79 -1.93 9.81
N GLN A 58 18.02 -0.86 10.57
CA GLN A 58 19.36 -0.29 10.73
C GLN A 58 20.33 -1.32 11.30
N TYR A 59 19.94 -1.99 12.39
CA TYR A 59 20.75 -3.03 13.02
C TYR A 59 21.05 -4.20 12.07
N ILE A 60 20.06 -4.66 11.30
CA ILE A 60 20.27 -5.74 10.32
C ILE A 60 21.24 -5.30 9.22
N LEU A 61 21.13 -4.07 8.72
CA LEU A 61 22.07 -3.53 7.72
C LEU A 61 23.49 -3.44 8.28
N ASP A 62 23.66 -3.03 9.54
CA ASP A 62 24.95 -3.01 10.24
C ASP A 62 25.54 -4.43 10.35
N GLN A 63 24.75 -5.42 10.79
CA GLN A 63 25.19 -6.82 10.90
C GLN A 63 25.60 -7.43 9.55
N ILE A 64 24.87 -7.13 8.47
CA ILE A 64 25.23 -7.60 7.12
C ILE A 64 26.55 -6.96 6.69
N ARG A 65 26.78 -5.68 7.00
CA ARG A 65 28.05 -4.99 6.72
C ARG A 65 29.20 -5.61 7.49
N ASP A 66 29.02 -5.91 8.77
CA ASP A 66 30.04 -6.59 9.58
C ASP A 66 30.37 -7.99 9.03
N ALA A 67 29.36 -8.76 8.65
CA ALA A 67 29.55 -10.07 8.01
C ALA A 67 30.26 -9.97 6.65
N ASN A 68 29.97 -8.92 5.86
CA ASN A 68 30.67 -8.64 4.60
C ASN A 68 32.15 -8.31 4.83
N LEU A 69 32.49 -7.63 5.93
CA LEU A 69 33.87 -7.31 6.28
C LEU A 69 34.67 -8.55 6.71
N ILE A 70 34.03 -9.48 7.43
CA ILE A 70 34.69 -10.69 7.96
C ILE A 70 34.87 -11.77 6.87
N SER A 71 33.86 -11.99 6.02
CA SER A 71 33.82 -13.14 5.11
C SER A 71 33.66 -12.77 3.63
N GLY A 72 33.88 -11.50 3.28
CA GLY A 72 33.68 -10.98 1.93
C GLY A 72 32.20 -10.80 1.58
N LEU A 73 31.90 -10.33 0.37
CA LEU A 73 30.53 -9.96 -0.07
C LEU A 73 29.50 -11.09 0.06
N SER A 74 29.92 -12.35 -0.07
CA SER A 74 29.07 -13.53 0.14
C SER A 74 28.78 -13.80 1.61
N GLY A 75 29.59 -13.29 2.53
CA GLY A 75 29.43 -13.42 3.98
C GLY A 75 28.15 -12.80 4.49
N GLY A 76 27.88 -11.55 4.13
CA GLY A 76 26.62 -10.88 4.51
C GLY A 76 25.40 -11.48 3.83
N LEU A 77 25.52 -11.93 2.56
CA LEU A 77 24.43 -12.61 1.86
C LEU A 77 24.09 -13.96 2.54
N ASN A 78 25.12 -14.75 2.86
CA ASN A 78 24.95 -16.00 3.58
C ASN A 78 24.38 -15.77 4.98
N TRP A 79 24.81 -14.70 5.66
CA TRP A 79 24.29 -14.34 6.96
C TRP A 79 22.79 -14.05 6.90
N VAL A 80 22.35 -13.17 5.98
CA VAL A 80 20.95 -12.79 5.89
C VAL A 80 20.05 -13.96 5.46
N LEU A 81 20.52 -14.84 4.57
CA LEU A 81 19.75 -15.97 4.07
C LEU A 81 19.62 -17.14 5.06
N ASN A 82 20.46 -17.23 6.09
CA ASN A 82 20.47 -18.38 7.00
C ASN A 82 20.26 -18.02 8.48
N TYR A 83 20.59 -16.79 8.90
CA TYR A 83 20.63 -16.42 10.31
C TYR A 83 19.77 -15.20 10.66
N SER A 84 19.30 -14.43 9.67
CA SER A 84 18.41 -13.30 9.93
C SER A 84 16.95 -13.73 10.05
N GLU A 85 16.11 -12.85 10.62
CA GLU A 85 14.64 -12.99 10.61
C GLU A 85 14.04 -13.05 9.19
N TYR A 86 14.82 -12.71 8.16
CA TYR A 86 14.43 -12.77 6.75
C TYR A 86 14.99 -13.98 6.00
N ALA A 87 15.60 -14.95 6.70
CA ALA A 87 16.15 -16.16 6.09
C ALA A 87 15.13 -16.91 5.22
N ALA A 88 13.87 -16.96 5.67
CA ALA A 88 12.77 -17.60 4.94
C ALA A 88 12.12 -16.69 3.86
N GLU A 89 12.66 -15.49 3.63
CA GLU A 89 12.20 -14.53 2.63
C GLU A 89 13.36 -14.08 1.72
N PRO A 90 13.82 -14.94 0.80
CA PRO A 90 15.09 -14.73 0.08
C PRO A 90 15.16 -13.42 -0.69
N VAL A 91 14.05 -12.96 -1.26
CA VAL A 91 14.01 -11.70 -2.01
C VAL A 91 14.16 -10.49 -1.09
N VAL A 92 13.52 -10.51 0.09
CA VAL A 92 13.68 -9.47 1.11
C VAL A 92 15.11 -9.48 1.64
N ALA A 93 15.66 -10.67 1.91
CA ALA A 93 17.03 -10.84 2.35
C ALA A 93 18.03 -10.26 1.34
N VAL A 94 17.88 -10.59 0.05
CA VAL A 94 18.69 -10.03 -1.05
C VAL A 94 18.48 -8.52 -1.18
N TYR A 95 17.25 -8.04 -1.06
CA TYR A 95 16.93 -6.62 -1.12
C TYR A 95 17.69 -5.84 -0.04
N ILE A 96 17.59 -6.26 1.23
CA ILE A 96 18.30 -5.64 2.36
C ILE A 96 19.82 -5.76 2.17
N TRP A 97 20.32 -6.91 1.71
CA TRP A 97 21.74 -7.10 1.44
C TRP A 97 22.28 -6.15 0.37
N ILE A 98 21.54 -5.89 -0.72
CA ILE A 98 21.93 -4.89 -1.72
C ILE A 98 22.10 -3.51 -1.08
N PHE A 99 21.21 -3.12 -0.16
CA PHE A 99 21.32 -1.83 0.53
C PHE A 99 22.42 -1.78 1.58
N SER A 100 22.90 -2.92 2.07
CA SER A 100 24.05 -2.98 2.97
C SER A 100 25.34 -2.45 2.34
N PHE A 101 25.41 -2.36 1.01
CA PHE A 101 26.57 -1.78 0.33
C PHE A 101 26.68 -0.26 0.49
N PHE A 102 25.61 0.41 0.91
CA PHE A 102 25.68 1.82 1.28
C PHE A 102 26.15 1.96 2.74
N LYS A 103 27.09 2.89 2.96
CA LYS A 103 27.58 3.19 4.32
C LYS A 103 26.48 3.75 5.23
N ASN A 104 25.50 4.46 4.66
CA ASN A 104 24.42 5.08 5.42
C ASN A 104 23.11 4.29 5.23
N ASN A 105 22.55 3.82 6.34
CA ASN A 105 21.25 3.14 6.40
C ASN A 105 20.10 3.98 5.82
N GLY A 106 20.21 5.31 5.87
CA GLY A 106 19.28 6.24 5.24
C GLY A 106 18.95 5.95 3.77
N MET A 107 19.92 5.40 3.01
CA MET A 107 19.70 5.07 1.60
C MET A 107 18.59 4.03 1.41
N PHE A 108 18.48 3.06 2.31
CA PHE A 108 17.46 2.02 2.27
C PHE A 108 16.06 2.62 2.42
N PHE A 109 15.87 3.46 3.43
CA PHE A 109 14.60 4.13 3.72
C PHE A 109 14.21 5.10 2.61
N PHE A 110 15.16 5.89 2.13
CA PHE A 110 14.98 6.81 1.00
C PHE A 110 14.54 6.09 -0.27
N ILE A 111 15.29 5.07 -0.71
CA ILE A 111 15.01 4.38 -1.97
C ILE A 111 13.70 3.60 -1.88
N THR A 112 13.39 2.97 -0.75
CA THR A 112 12.11 2.27 -0.59
C THR A 112 10.92 3.24 -0.65
N THR A 113 11.01 4.36 0.07
CA THR A 113 9.96 5.40 0.06
C THR A 113 9.82 6.00 -1.34
N PHE A 114 10.94 6.24 -2.03
CA PHE A 114 10.94 6.72 -3.40
C PHE A 114 10.27 5.73 -4.38
N LEU A 115 10.56 4.43 -4.26
CA LEU A 115 9.89 3.40 -5.07
C LEU A 115 8.39 3.38 -4.82
N PHE A 116 7.95 3.49 -3.56
CA PHE A 116 6.52 3.59 -3.23
C PHE A 116 5.87 4.79 -3.93
N LEU A 117 6.48 5.97 -3.85
CA LEU A 117 5.99 7.18 -4.49
C LEU A 117 5.96 7.06 -6.02
N ILE A 118 7.01 6.49 -6.62
CA ILE A 118 7.07 6.21 -8.06
C ILE A 118 5.88 5.34 -8.51
N PHE A 119 5.55 4.27 -7.78
CA PHE A 119 4.42 3.41 -8.17
C PHE A 119 3.08 4.15 -8.05
N LEU A 120 2.91 5.00 -7.04
CA LEU A 120 1.74 5.88 -6.91
C LEU A 120 1.64 6.85 -8.10
N SER A 121 2.73 7.54 -8.43
CA SER A 121 2.80 8.47 -9.56
C SER A 121 2.52 7.76 -10.88
N HIS A 122 3.08 6.56 -11.11
CA HIS A 122 2.81 5.77 -12.31
C HIS A 122 1.36 5.30 -12.38
N LEU A 123 0.76 4.92 -11.25
CA LEU A 123 -0.66 4.60 -11.19
C LEU A 123 -1.48 5.82 -11.63
N LEU A 124 -1.21 6.99 -11.08
CA LEU A 124 -1.93 8.22 -11.42
C LEU A 124 -1.73 8.65 -12.88
N LEU A 125 -0.52 8.53 -13.43
CA LEU A 125 -0.28 8.79 -14.86
C LEU A 125 -1.10 7.84 -15.75
N LYS A 126 -1.18 6.55 -15.40
CA LYS A 126 -1.96 5.57 -16.15
C LYS A 126 -3.46 5.82 -16.02
N VAL A 127 -3.94 6.11 -14.82
CA VAL A 127 -5.33 6.53 -14.52
C VAL A 127 -5.69 7.78 -15.31
N GLY A 128 -4.81 8.78 -15.31
CA GLY A 128 -4.94 10.03 -16.05
C GLY A 128 -5.08 9.81 -17.54
N LYS A 129 -4.21 8.98 -18.13
CA LYS A 129 -4.29 8.62 -19.55
C LYS A 129 -5.56 7.86 -19.90
N TYR A 130 -5.92 6.85 -19.10
CA TYR A 130 -7.07 5.98 -19.35
C TYR A 130 -8.39 6.76 -19.25
N PHE A 131 -8.53 7.57 -18.19
CA PHE A 131 -9.75 8.36 -17.97
C PHE A 131 -9.68 9.76 -18.52
N LYS A 132 -8.61 10.22 -19.18
CA LYS A 132 -8.44 11.61 -19.65
C LYS A 132 -8.72 12.63 -18.53
N VAL A 133 -8.04 12.47 -17.41
CA VAL A 133 -8.17 13.35 -16.23
C VAL A 133 -7.09 14.42 -16.30
N SER A 134 -7.44 15.67 -15.96
CA SER A 134 -6.50 16.78 -15.96
C SER A 134 -5.32 16.54 -15.00
N HIS A 135 -4.14 17.03 -15.38
CA HIS A 135 -2.93 16.92 -14.56
C HIS A 135 -3.13 17.47 -13.14
N TRP A 136 -3.82 18.61 -12.99
CA TRP A 136 -4.09 19.21 -11.69
C TRP A 136 -4.91 18.28 -10.79
N ASN A 137 -5.94 17.61 -11.34
CA ASN A 137 -6.71 16.63 -10.57
C ASN A 137 -5.84 15.45 -10.12
N LEU A 138 -4.91 14.97 -10.96
CA LEU A 138 -3.98 13.90 -10.56
C LEU A 138 -3.06 14.34 -9.42
N ILE A 139 -2.55 15.57 -9.46
CA ILE A 139 -1.75 16.18 -8.39
C ILE A 139 -2.55 16.26 -7.09
N LEU A 140 -3.81 16.74 -7.15
CA LEU A 140 -4.69 16.81 -5.98
C LEU A 140 -4.99 15.41 -5.40
N ILE A 141 -5.17 14.40 -6.24
CA ILE A 141 -5.41 13.02 -5.79
C ILE A 141 -4.16 12.46 -5.10
N GLN A 142 -2.96 12.70 -5.65
CA GLN A 142 -1.72 12.32 -4.99
C GLN A 142 -1.59 13.00 -3.63
N PHE A 143 -1.84 14.31 -3.58
CA PHE A 143 -1.84 15.08 -2.34
C PHE A 143 -2.81 14.50 -1.30
N VAL A 144 -4.06 14.20 -1.69
CA VAL A 144 -5.05 13.60 -0.81
C VAL A 144 -4.58 12.25 -0.28
N ILE A 145 -4.08 11.37 -1.15
CA ILE A 145 -3.59 10.04 -0.74
C ILE A 145 -2.42 10.18 0.25
N LEU A 146 -1.44 11.04 -0.05
CA LEU A 146 -0.27 11.26 0.78
C LEU A 146 -0.57 11.97 2.10
N THR A 147 -1.59 12.82 2.13
CA THR A 147 -2.02 13.53 3.35
C THR A 147 -2.87 12.62 4.24
N THR A 148 -3.63 11.71 3.64
CA THR A 148 -4.43 10.68 4.33
C THR A 148 -3.56 9.56 4.89
N PHE A 149 -2.56 9.12 4.11
CA PHE A 149 -1.63 8.06 4.48
C PHE A 149 -0.53 8.59 5.41
N ASN A 150 -0.16 7.79 6.41
CA ASN A 150 1.02 8.07 7.21
C ASN A 150 2.28 7.66 6.43
N LEU A 151 2.99 8.60 5.81
CA LEU A 151 4.20 8.29 5.03
C LEU A 151 5.29 7.65 5.89
N PHE A 152 5.35 7.95 7.19
CA PHE A 152 6.32 7.32 8.09
C PHE A 152 6.04 5.81 8.28
N TYR A 153 4.80 5.34 8.10
CA TYR A 153 4.51 3.91 8.04
C TYR A 153 5.13 3.22 6.83
N GLN A 154 5.38 3.92 5.71
CA GLN A 154 6.19 3.36 4.62
C GLN A 154 7.68 3.30 4.99
N ILE A 155 8.16 4.23 5.82
CA ILE A 155 9.56 4.25 6.29
C ILE A 155 9.80 3.14 7.32
N GLU A 156 8.83 2.88 8.21
CA GLU A 156 8.88 1.83 9.21
C GLU A 156 8.50 0.45 8.64
N GLY A 157 7.39 0.39 7.91
CA GLY A 157 6.79 -0.81 7.31
C GLY A 157 7.18 -1.00 5.85
N ILE A 158 8.46 -0.80 5.54
CA ILE A 158 9.12 -0.76 4.21
C ILE A 158 8.56 -1.77 3.20
N ARG A 159 8.28 -2.98 3.67
CA ARG A 159 7.83 -4.11 2.84
C ARG A 159 6.34 -4.06 2.51
N ASN A 160 5.51 -3.61 3.44
CA ASN A 160 4.08 -3.82 3.40
C ASN A 160 3.44 -2.86 2.40
N PHE A 161 3.62 -1.55 2.62
CA PHE A 161 2.94 -0.54 1.82
C PHE A 161 3.57 -0.40 0.43
N LEU A 162 4.86 -0.71 0.27
CA LEU A 162 5.48 -0.85 -1.06
C LEU A 162 4.83 -2.00 -1.84
N ALA A 163 4.67 -3.18 -1.22
CA ALA A 163 3.97 -4.30 -1.87
C ALA A 163 2.52 -3.94 -2.23
N PHE A 164 1.83 -3.16 -1.40
CA PHE A 164 0.44 -2.75 -1.68
C PHE A 164 0.36 -1.75 -2.82
N MET A 165 1.29 -0.80 -2.89
CA MET A 165 1.33 0.17 -3.98
C MET A 165 1.72 -0.49 -5.30
N ILE A 166 2.69 -1.42 -5.29
CA ILE A 166 3.03 -2.26 -6.45
C ILE A 166 1.79 -3.04 -6.89
N PHE A 167 1.06 -3.67 -5.96
CA PHE A 167 -0.16 -4.40 -6.27
C PHE A 167 -1.24 -3.48 -6.87
N ALA A 168 -1.50 -2.32 -6.27
CA ALA A 168 -2.48 -1.34 -6.75
C ALA A 168 -2.16 -0.81 -8.16
N TRP A 169 -0.87 -0.62 -8.46
CA TRP A 169 -0.41 -0.28 -9.81
C TRP A 169 -0.56 -1.47 -10.78
N ALA A 170 -0.13 -2.67 -10.38
CA ALA A 170 -0.15 -3.87 -11.21
C ALA A 170 -1.57 -4.25 -11.62
N ILE A 171 -2.53 -4.17 -10.69
CA ILE A 171 -3.92 -4.50 -10.96
C ILE A 171 -4.58 -3.56 -11.96
N PHE A 172 -4.38 -2.25 -11.77
CA PHE A 172 -4.92 -1.29 -12.73
C PHE A 172 -4.27 -1.48 -14.09
N THR A 173 -2.95 -1.72 -14.12
CA THR A 173 -2.18 -1.97 -15.34
C THR A 173 -2.66 -3.20 -16.09
N ASP A 174 -2.81 -4.33 -15.42
CA ASP A 174 -3.30 -5.59 -15.99
C ASP A 174 -4.71 -5.45 -16.59
N LEU A 175 -5.64 -4.87 -15.83
CA LEU A 175 -7.04 -4.75 -16.24
C LEU A 175 -7.31 -3.68 -17.31
N THR A 176 -6.39 -2.74 -17.50
CA THR A 176 -6.46 -1.72 -18.56
C THR A 176 -5.48 -1.96 -19.71
N ALA A 177 -4.69 -3.04 -19.65
CA ALA A 177 -3.64 -3.31 -20.62
C ALA A 177 -4.21 -3.49 -22.03
N THR A 178 -3.77 -2.62 -22.94
CA THR A 178 -4.06 -2.73 -24.38
C THR A 178 -2.96 -3.49 -25.12
N GLN A 179 -1.75 -3.52 -24.57
CA GLN A 179 -0.58 -4.13 -25.18
C GLN A 179 -0.05 -5.31 -24.35
N LYS A 180 0.61 -6.26 -25.01
CA LYS A 180 1.15 -7.47 -24.36
C LYS A 180 2.23 -7.13 -23.32
N HIS A 181 3.08 -6.14 -23.58
CA HIS A 181 4.16 -5.75 -22.67
C HIS A 181 3.62 -5.28 -21.31
N GLU A 182 2.54 -4.48 -21.28
CA GLU A 182 1.91 -4.02 -20.05
C GLU A 182 1.36 -5.17 -19.18
N LYS A 183 0.87 -6.25 -19.82
CA LYS A 183 0.45 -7.46 -19.08
C LYS A 183 1.63 -8.19 -18.47
N VAL A 184 2.75 -8.29 -19.18
CA VAL A 184 3.99 -8.90 -18.68
C VAL A 184 4.53 -8.10 -17.50
N GLU A 185 4.56 -6.78 -17.61
CA GLU A 185 4.95 -5.87 -16.52
C GLU A 185 4.09 -6.08 -15.27
N ALA A 186 2.76 -6.18 -15.44
CA ALA A 186 1.86 -6.43 -14.31
C ALA A 186 2.09 -7.81 -13.66
N ILE A 187 2.33 -8.86 -14.46
CA ILE A 187 2.67 -10.20 -13.95
C ILE A 187 3.97 -10.17 -13.14
N ILE A 188 5.00 -9.52 -13.68
CA ILE A 188 6.28 -9.35 -12.99
C ILE A 188 6.06 -8.61 -11.67
N ALA A 189 5.25 -7.55 -11.66
CA ALA A 189 4.94 -6.81 -10.46
C ALA A 189 4.14 -7.61 -9.42
N TYR A 190 3.19 -8.46 -9.84
CA TYR A 190 2.52 -9.40 -8.91
C TYR A 190 3.52 -10.36 -8.25
N ILE A 191 4.48 -10.88 -9.01
CA ILE A 191 5.54 -11.74 -8.48
C ILE A 191 6.37 -10.96 -7.45
N PHE A 192 6.82 -9.74 -7.79
CA PHE A 192 7.57 -8.90 -6.87
C PHE A 192 6.80 -8.60 -5.58
N CYS A 193 5.53 -8.17 -5.65
CA CYS A 193 4.80 -7.82 -4.43
C CYS A 193 4.59 -9.02 -3.49
N MET A 194 4.37 -10.23 -4.03
CA MET A 194 4.29 -11.46 -3.24
C MET A 194 5.59 -11.76 -2.49
N PHE A 195 6.73 -11.47 -3.11
CA PHE A 195 8.04 -11.66 -2.50
C PHE A 195 8.42 -10.57 -1.50
N PHE A 196 7.88 -9.35 -1.62
CA PHE A 196 8.10 -8.29 -0.64
C PHE A 196 7.33 -8.52 0.66
N HIS A 197 6.07 -8.96 0.58
CA HIS A 197 5.28 -9.20 1.79
C HIS A 197 4.23 -10.31 1.64
N PRO A 198 4.14 -11.27 2.59
CA PRO A 198 3.19 -12.39 2.55
C PRO A 198 1.72 -12.04 2.29
N ILE A 199 1.20 -10.96 2.85
CA ILE A 199 -0.21 -10.58 2.66
C ILE A 199 -0.54 -10.24 1.19
N ALA A 200 0.47 -9.87 0.38
CA ALA A 200 0.26 -9.61 -1.04
C ALA A 200 -0.12 -10.90 -1.79
N ILE A 201 0.26 -12.07 -1.28
CA ILE A 201 -0.20 -13.37 -1.82
C ILE A 201 -1.73 -13.45 -1.73
N VAL A 202 -2.32 -13.03 -0.62
CA VAL A 202 -3.80 -13.01 -0.44
C VAL A 202 -4.46 -12.13 -1.50
N PHE A 203 -3.92 -10.94 -1.76
CA PHE A 203 -4.46 -10.04 -2.76
C PHE A 203 -4.29 -10.54 -4.20
N VAL A 204 -3.15 -11.18 -4.51
CA VAL A 204 -2.93 -11.85 -5.79
C VAL A 204 -3.88 -13.04 -5.95
N LEU A 205 -4.17 -13.80 -4.89
CA LEU A 205 -5.18 -14.85 -4.92
C LEU A 205 -6.57 -14.29 -5.26
N PHE A 206 -6.96 -13.14 -4.74
CA PHE A 206 -8.23 -12.50 -5.12
C PHE A 206 -8.25 -12.16 -6.62
N ARG A 207 -7.13 -11.71 -7.18
CA ARG A 207 -6.99 -11.48 -8.63
C ARG A 207 -7.09 -12.78 -9.44
N LEU A 208 -6.54 -13.88 -8.93
CA LEU A 208 -6.66 -15.20 -9.56
C LEU A 208 -8.09 -15.73 -9.49
N LEU A 209 -8.80 -15.59 -8.36
CA LEU A 209 -10.21 -15.94 -8.22
C LEU A 209 -11.07 -15.20 -9.26
N LEU A 210 -10.81 -13.89 -9.43
CA LEU A 210 -11.47 -13.08 -10.46
C LEU A 210 -11.17 -13.59 -11.88
N ALA A 211 -9.95 -14.07 -12.16
CA ALA A 211 -9.60 -14.65 -13.46
C ALA A 211 -10.32 -15.98 -13.72
N LEU A 212 -10.51 -16.79 -12.67
CA LEU A 212 -11.15 -18.10 -12.74
C LEU A 212 -12.67 -18.04 -12.87
N LYS A 213 -13.30 -16.93 -12.47
CA LYS A 213 -14.73 -16.69 -12.56
C LYS A 213 -15.35 -17.13 -13.89
N ASN A 214 -14.74 -16.75 -15.02
CA ASN A 214 -15.24 -17.07 -16.36
C ASN A 214 -15.16 -18.57 -16.71
N LYS A 215 -14.38 -19.37 -15.97
CA LYS A 215 -14.29 -20.82 -16.14
C LYS A 215 -15.34 -21.58 -15.32
N PHE A 216 -15.88 -20.97 -14.26
CA PHE A 216 -16.94 -21.54 -13.43
C PHE A 216 -18.33 -21.23 -13.98
N VAL A 217 -18.58 -21.58 -15.25
CA VAL A 217 -19.83 -21.30 -16.00
C VAL A 217 -21.08 -21.81 -15.27
N PHE A 218 -20.93 -22.83 -14.40
CA PHE A 218 -22.02 -23.46 -13.66
C PHE A 218 -22.66 -22.55 -12.60
N PHE A 219 -21.89 -21.64 -11.99
CA PHE A 219 -22.42 -20.65 -11.07
C PHE A 219 -22.44 -19.32 -11.82
N GLY A 220 -23.63 -18.77 -12.08
CA GLY A 220 -23.74 -17.45 -12.72
C GLY A 220 -22.79 -16.45 -12.06
N ASN A 221 -22.14 -15.61 -12.88
CA ASN A 221 -21.05 -14.71 -12.48
C ASN A 221 -21.30 -13.90 -11.18
N HIS A 222 -22.55 -13.52 -10.90
CA HIS A 222 -22.93 -12.79 -9.68
C HIS A 222 -22.96 -13.68 -8.43
N ILE A 223 -23.35 -14.96 -8.58
CA ILE A 223 -23.39 -15.93 -7.48
C ILE A 223 -21.97 -16.27 -7.03
N PHE A 224 -21.05 -16.45 -7.98
CA PHE A 224 -19.63 -16.66 -7.68
C PHE A 224 -19.06 -15.53 -6.82
N ASP A 225 -19.27 -14.27 -7.25
CA ASP A 225 -18.78 -13.11 -6.51
C ASP A 225 -19.41 -13.02 -5.11
N ALA A 226 -20.71 -13.31 -4.98
CA ALA A 226 -21.42 -13.31 -3.70
C ALA A 226 -20.86 -14.36 -2.73
N VAL A 227 -20.62 -15.59 -3.22
CA VAL A 227 -20.03 -16.66 -2.40
C VAL A 227 -18.63 -16.29 -1.94
N VAL A 228 -17.79 -15.76 -2.84
CA VAL A 228 -16.44 -15.29 -2.48
C VAL A 228 -16.53 -14.19 -1.42
N MET A 229 -17.39 -13.18 -1.59
CA MET A 229 -17.56 -12.12 -0.61
C MET A 229 -18.03 -12.64 0.75
N VAL A 230 -18.98 -13.58 0.80
CA VAL A 230 -19.42 -14.20 2.05
C VAL A 230 -18.27 -14.93 2.73
N ILE A 231 -17.48 -15.72 2.00
CA ILE A 231 -16.30 -16.40 2.54
C ILE A 231 -15.31 -15.37 3.12
N LEU A 232 -15.05 -14.28 2.40
CA LEU A 232 -14.15 -13.21 2.85
C LEU A 232 -14.69 -12.43 4.06
N LEU A 233 -16.00 -12.38 4.28
CA LEU A 233 -16.59 -11.76 5.48
C LEU A 233 -16.45 -12.65 6.73
N ILE A 234 -16.49 -13.97 6.55
CA ILE A 234 -16.50 -14.92 7.68
C ILE A 234 -15.16 -15.63 7.88
N TYR A 235 -14.15 -15.41 7.03
CA TYR A 235 -12.89 -16.17 7.01
C TYR A 235 -12.19 -16.22 8.37
N ASN A 236 -12.31 -15.17 9.19
CA ASN A 236 -11.70 -15.11 10.52
C ASN A 236 -12.16 -16.28 11.43
N HIS A 237 -13.40 -16.77 11.26
CA HIS A 237 -13.93 -17.93 11.99
C HIS A 237 -13.27 -19.24 11.58
N PHE A 238 -12.65 -19.28 10.39
CA PHE A 238 -11.97 -20.44 9.83
C PHE A 238 -10.44 -20.33 9.93
N MET A 239 -9.91 -19.31 10.60
CA MET A 239 -8.46 -19.08 10.64
C MET A 239 -7.70 -20.26 11.27
N THR A 240 -8.21 -20.88 12.33
CA THR A 240 -7.60 -22.08 12.92
C THR A 240 -7.54 -23.23 11.92
N PHE A 241 -8.60 -23.42 11.13
CA PHE A 241 -8.63 -24.43 10.06
C PHE A 241 -7.62 -24.10 8.95
N ILE A 242 -7.54 -22.84 8.51
CA ILE A 242 -6.56 -22.38 7.52
C ILE A 242 -5.12 -22.60 8.01
N VAL A 243 -4.83 -22.27 9.27
CA VAL A 243 -3.51 -22.49 9.89
C VAL A 243 -3.18 -23.98 9.94
N ASN A 244 -4.15 -24.84 10.27
CA ASN A 244 -3.94 -26.29 10.27
C ASN A 244 -3.68 -26.85 8.87
N LEU A 245 -4.33 -26.32 7.83
CA LEU A 245 -4.02 -26.67 6.45
C LEU A 245 -2.60 -26.23 6.05
N LEU A 246 -2.19 -25.02 6.45
CA LEU A 246 -0.82 -24.54 6.20
C LEU A 246 0.23 -25.40 6.92
N ALA A 247 -0.07 -25.91 8.11
CA ALA A 247 0.80 -26.83 8.85
C ALA A 247 1.10 -28.12 8.07
N GLN A 248 0.14 -28.63 7.29
CA GLN A 248 0.33 -29.86 6.52
C GLN A 248 1.31 -29.70 5.34
N VAL A 249 1.58 -28.47 4.93
CA VAL A 249 2.50 -28.15 3.82
C VAL A 249 3.72 -27.35 4.29
N SER A 250 3.93 -27.22 5.60
CA SER A 250 5.00 -26.40 6.18
C SER A 250 6.39 -26.98 6.00
N GLU A 251 6.55 -28.18 5.43
CA GLU A 251 7.86 -28.73 5.08
C GLU A 251 8.58 -27.90 4.01
N LEU A 252 7.83 -27.13 3.20
CA LEU A 252 8.41 -26.18 2.25
C LEU A 252 8.85 -24.88 2.98
N PRO A 253 10.09 -24.38 2.77
CA PRO A 253 10.61 -23.20 3.49
C PRO A 253 9.75 -21.93 3.40
N MET A 254 9.09 -21.69 2.27
CA MET A 254 8.18 -20.55 2.13
C MET A 254 6.87 -20.77 2.93
N MET A 255 6.38 -22.00 2.96
CA MET A 255 5.16 -22.36 3.69
C MET A 255 5.39 -22.38 5.20
N SER A 256 6.59 -22.74 5.67
CA SER A 256 6.94 -22.65 7.09
C SER A 256 6.94 -21.19 7.60
N SER A 257 7.43 -20.25 6.79
CA SER A 257 7.37 -18.81 7.09
C SER A 257 5.92 -18.31 7.15
N LEU A 258 5.10 -18.69 6.17
CA LEU A 258 3.68 -18.35 6.13
C LEU A 258 2.93 -18.93 7.33
N PHE A 259 3.20 -20.18 7.69
CA PHE A 259 2.64 -20.84 8.84
C PHE A 259 3.02 -20.13 10.15
N SER A 260 4.31 -19.89 10.39
CA SER A 260 4.79 -19.17 11.59
C SER A 260 4.16 -17.77 11.72
N LYS A 261 4.11 -17.01 10.63
CA LYS A 261 3.43 -15.70 10.62
C LYS A 261 1.94 -15.82 10.85
N SER A 262 1.27 -16.83 10.28
CA SER A 262 -0.16 -17.07 10.48
C SER A 262 -0.49 -17.39 11.94
N GLN A 263 0.40 -18.09 12.66
CA GLN A 263 0.23 -18.36 14.08
C GLN A 263 0.21 -17.09 14.91
N ASN A 264 1.08 -16.12 14.61
CA ASN A 264 1.08 -14.81 15.27
C ASN A 264 -0.23 -14.04 15.07
N TYR A 265 -0.94 -14.27 13.96
CA TYR A 265 -2.24 -13.65 13.69
C TYR A 265 -3.42 -14.37 14.36
N VAL A 266 -3.26 -15.63 14.78
CA VAL A 266 -4.29 -16.41 15.49
C VAL A 266 -4.12 -16.33 17.00
N TYR A 267 -2.88 -16.43 17.49
CA TYR A 267 -2.55 -16.54 18.92
C TYR A 267 -2.02 -15.24 19.53
N GLY A 268 -1.83 -14.19 18.71
CA GLY A 268 -1.27 -12.91 19.13
C GLY A 268 0.25 -12.90 19.13
N GLN A 269 0.82 -11.69 19.14
CA GLN A 269 2.27 -11.49 19.33
C GLN A 269 2.55 -11.30 20.83
N THR A 270 3.47 -12.10 21.39
CA THR A 270 3.81 -12.08 22.83
C THR A 270 4.91 -11.09 23.20
N GLU A 271 5.70 -10.58 22.25
CA GLU A 271 6.96 -9.86 22.58
C GLU A 271 7.12 -8.45 22.00
N PHE A 272 6.18 -7.98 21.20
CA PHE A 272 6.11 -6.56 20.85
C PHE A 272 4.96 -5.93 21.63
N SER A 273 5.16 -4.72 22.14
CA SER A 273 4.10 -3.81 22.59
C SER A 273 3.21 -3.38 21.41
N ALA A 274 2.73 -4.35 20.62
CA ALA A 274 1.95 -4.23 19.40
C ALA A 274 0.46 -4.02 19.70
N SER A 275 0.13 -3.35 20.81
CA SER A 275 -1.22 -2.81 20.95
C SER A 275 -1.30 -1.58 20.06
N THR A 276 -1.71 -1.76 18.81
CA THR A 276 -2.25 -0.69 17.97
C THR A 276 -3.18 0.15 18.85
N GLY A 277 -2.84 1.42 19.02
CA GLY A 277 -3.61 2.29 19.91
C GLY A 277 -5.06 2.39 19.45
N ARG A 278 -6.01 2.50 20.39
CA ARG A 278 -7.44 2.70 20.06
C ARG A 278 -7.65 3.87 19.09
N ALA A 279 -6.82 4.92 19.23
CA ALA A 279 -6.84 6.08 18.34
C ALA A 279 -6.46 5.70 16.90
N GLU A 280 -5.41 4.91 16.69
CA GLU A 280 -4.97 4.49 15.36
C GLU A 280 -6.03 3.65 14.65
N VAL A 281 -6.66 2.72 15.40
CA VAL A 281 -7.81 1.97 14.89
C VAL A 281 -8.94 2.91 14.49
N SER A 282 -9.31 3.85 15.36
CA SER A 282 -10.43 4.77 15.12
C SER A 282 -10.20 5.67 13.90
N PHE A 283 -9.04 6.32 13.80
CA PHE A 283 -8.72 7.22 12.68
C PHE A 283 -8.56 6.45 11.36
N THR A 284 -7.98 5.25 11.38
CA THR A 284 -7.90 4.43 10.17
C THR A 284 -9.27 3.88 9.77
N SER A 285 -10.14 3.53 10.73
CA SER A 285 -11.54 3.20 10.44
C SER A 285 -12.30 4.39 9.83
N MET A 286 -11.98 5.64 10.17
CA MET A 286 -12.54 6.81 9.49
C MET A 286 -12.12 6.86 8.01
N VAL A 287 -10.87 6.49 7.68
CA VAL A 287 -10.44 6.31 6.27
C VAL A 287 -11.33 5.29 5.59
N PHE A 288 -11.56 4.13 6.23
CA PHE A 288 -12.41 3.09 5.66
C PHE A 288 -13.83 3.59 5.39
N VAL A 289 -14.46 4.27 6.34
CA VAL A 289 -15.80 4.86 6.16
C VAL A 289 -15.81 5.86 5.00
N ALA A 290 -14.80 6.72 4.89
CA ALA A 290 -14.68 7.66 3.77
C ALA A 290 -14.56 6.93 2.42
N LEU A 291 -13.80 5.84 2.35
CA LEU A 291 -13.67 5.01 1.14
C LEU A 291 -14.96 4.27 0.77
N ILE A 292 -15.78 3.86 1.76
CA ILE A 292 -17.11 3.29 1.51
C ILE A 292 -18.06 4.36 0.96
N VAL A 293 -18.08 5.56 1.56
CA VAL A 293 -18.89 6.69 1.06
C VAL A 293 -18.48 7.06 -0.36
N GLU A 294 -17.18 7.10 -0.65
CA GLU A 294 -16.64 7.33 -1.99
C GLU A 294 -17.12 6.27 -2.99
N LEU A 295 -17.06 4.99 -2.62
CA LEU A 295 -17.55 3.90 -3.46
C LEU A 295 -19.05 4.04 -3.74
N LEU A 296 -19.86 4.32 -2.72
CA LEU A 296 -21.31 4.49 -2.87
C LEU A 296 -21.63 5.67 -3.80
N LEU A 297 -20.92 6.79 -3.63
CA LEU A 297 -21.06 7.95 -4.50
C LEU A 297 -20.66 7.59 -5.95
N PHE A 298 -19.53 6.91 -6.13
CA PHE A 298 -19.07 6.42 -7.42
C PHE A 298 -20.15 5.57 -8.12
N LEU A 299 -20.70 4.56 -7.43
CA LEU A 299 -21.74 3.68 -7.97
C LEU A 299 -23.02 4.44 -8.33
N SER A 300 -23.38 5.47 -7.54
CA SER A 300 -24.57 6.29 -7.81
C SER A 300 -24.43 7.17 -9.05
N LEU A 301 -23.22 7.65 -9.36
CA LEU A 301 -22.96 8.60 -10.43
C LEU A 301 -22.49 7.93 -11.73
N TYR A 302 -21.63 6.92 -11.61
CA TYR A 302 -20.99 6.24 -12.73
C TYR A 302 -21.46 4.78 -12.73
N LYS A 303 -22.62 4.53 -13.35
CA LYS A 303 -23.20 3.19 -13.53
C LYS A 303 -22.16 2.22 -14.12
N ASP A 304 -21.49 1.38 -13.33
CA ASP A 304 -20.61 0.20 -13.59
C ASP A 304 -19.84 0.04 -14.92
N THR A 305 -19.75 1.08 -15.75
CA THR A 305 -19.37 0.99 -17.17
C THR A 305 -18.05 1.70 -17.45
N VAL A 306 -17.62 2.58 -16.54
CA VAL A 306 -16.42 3.40 -16.73
C VAL A 306 -15.18 2.72 -16.18
N LEU A 307 -15.26 2.05 -15.03
CA LEU A 307 -14.16 1.24 -14.50
C LEU A 307 -14.05 -0.10 -15.25
N PRO A 308 -12.85 -0.67 -15.39
CA PRO A 308 -12.70 -2.06 -15.82
C PRO A 308 -13.51 -2.97 -14.88
N LYS A 309 -14.40 -3.82 -15.42
CA LYS A 309 -15.34 -4.63 -14.63
C LYS A 309 -14.66 -5.43 -13.51
N GLY A 310 -13.48 -5.98 -13.78
CA GLY A 310 -12.71 -6.73 -12.80
C GLY A 310 -12.17 -5.88 -11.64
N TYR A 311 -11.96 -4.59 -11.86
CA TYR A 311 -11.38 -3.70 -10.86
C TYR A 311 -12.36 -3.45 -9.71
N LEU A 312 -13.62 -3.15 -10.05
CA LEU A 312 -14.68 -2.92 -9.08
C LEU A 312 -14.97 -4.19 -8.25
N THR A 313 -15.07 -5.36 -8.90
CA THR A 313 -15.26 -6.63 -8.18
C THR A 313 -14.12 -6.90 -7.20
N LEU A 314 -12.88 -6.67 -7.60
CA LEU A 314 -11.74 -6.86 -6.71
C LEU A 314 -11.70 -5.85 -5.57
N TYR A 315 -12.08 -4.59 -5.83
CA TYR A 315 -12.22 -3.57 -4.78
C TYR A 315 -13.27 -4.00 -3.73
N LEU A 316 -14.39 -4.57 -4.18
CA LEU A 316 -15.42 -5.15 -3.31
C LEU A 316 -14.92 -6.38 -2.53
N TYR A 317 -14.10 -7.25 -3.14
CA TYR A 317 -13.47 -8.35 -2.42
C TYR A 317 -12.57 -7.86 -1.30
N ILE A 318 -11.79 -6.80 -1.54
CA ILE A 318 -10.92 -6.24 -0.51
C ILE A 318 -11.74 -5.55 0.58
N ILE A 319 -12.87 -4.91 0.26
CA ILE A 319 -13.82 -4.40 1.27
C ILE A 319 -14.36 -5.55 2.13
N ALA A 320 -14.86 -6.62 1.51
CA ALA A 320 -15.39 -7.78 2.23
C ALA A 320 -14.33 -8.41 3.13
N PHE A 321 -13.10 -8.57 2.62
CA PHE A 321 -11.96 -9.04 3.39
C PHE A 321 -11.60 -8.09 4.54
N THR A 322 -11.62 -6.77 4.31
CA THR A 322 -11.36 -5.76 5.36
C THR A 322 -12.40 -5.87 6.48
N ILE A 323 -13.69 -5.95 6.14
CA ILE A 323 -14.76 -6.13 7.14
C ILE A 323 -14.57 -7.45 7.88
N GLY A 324 -14.32 -8.55 7.17
CA GLY A 324 -14.08 -9.85 7.79
C GLY A 324 -12.84 -9.86 8.70
N SER A 325 -11.89 -8.97 8.47
CA SER A 325 -10.64 -8.84 9.24
C SER A 325 -10.79 -8.06 10.55
N PHE A 326 -11.99 -7.59 10.94
CA PHE A 326 -12.17 -6.67 12.08
C PHE A 326 -11.61 -7.16 13.42
N MET A 327 -11.49 -8.47 13.64
CA MET A 327 -10.91 -9.06 14.85
C MET A 327 -9.37 -9.07 14.84
N ASN A 328 -8.74 -8.77 13.70
CA ASN A 328 -7.29 -8.73 13.53
C ASN A 328 -6.88 -7.32 13.12
N SER A 329 -6.47 -6.50 14.09
CA SER A 329 -6.13 -5.08 13.86
C SER A 329 -5.06 -4.90 12.77
N GLN A 330 -4.04 -5.74 12.74
CA GLN A 330 -2.94 -5.62 11.78
C GLN A 330 -3.41 -5.85 10.34
N ILE A 331 -4.20 -6.88 10.08
CA ILE A 331 -4.74 -7.15 8.74
C ILE A 331 -5.78 -6.09 8.37
N TYR A 332 -6.66 -5.73 9.31
CA TYR A 332 -7.70 -4.72 9.13
C TYR A 332 -7.12 -3.37 8.68
N LEU A 333 -6.17 -2.81 9.44
CA LEU A 333 -5.58 -1.50 9.13
C LEU A 333 -4.80 -1.52 7.81
N ARG A 334 -4.06 -2.58 7.55
CA ARG A 334 -3.29 -2.74 6.31
C ARG A 334 -4.19 -2.83 5.08
N ALA A 335 -5.31 -3.56 5.19
CA ALA A 335 -6.27 -3.68 4.09
C ALA A 335 -6.95 -2.34 3.78
N ILE A 336 -7.21 -1.49 4.79
CA ILE A 336 -7.70 -0.13 4.57
C ILE A 336 -6.71 0.72 3.78
N MET A 337 -5.40 0.61 4.09
CA MET A 337 -4.37 1.34 3.33
C MET A 337 -4.27 0.84 1.89
N LEU A 338 -4.43 -0.47 1.64
CA LEU A 338 -4.53 -0.97 0.27
C LEU A 338 -5.75 -0.38 -0.46
N LEU A 339 -6.92 -0.33 0.19
CA LEU A 339 -8.10 0.30 -0.39
C LEU A 339 -7.86 1.77 -0.71
N LEU A 340 -7.17 2.51 0.17
CA LEU A 340 -6.78 3.89 -0.10
C LEU A 340 -5.95 4.01 -1.39
N PHE A 341 -4.99 3.12 -1.62
CA PHE A 341 -4.19 3.15 -2.86
C PHE A 341 -5.01 2.74 -4.09
N MET A 342 -5.86 1.72 -3.96
CA MET A 342 -6.78 1.29 -5.03
C MET A 342 -7.95 2.26 -5.27
N SER A 343 -8.12 3.27 -4.42
CA SER A 343 -9.15 4.28 -4.61
C SER A 343 -8.76 5.35 -5.65
N ALA A 344 -7.50 5.39 -6.09
CA ALA A 344 -7.00 6.40 -7.04
C ALA A 344 -7.84 6.50 -8.33
N PRO A 345 -8.26 5.40 -9.00
CA PRO A 345 -9.16 5.45 -10.14
C PRO A 345 -10.55 6.03 -9.83
N LEU A 346 -11.12 5.70 -8.66
CA LEU A 346 -12.42 6.21 -8.22
C LEU A 346 -12.33 7.72 -7.97
N LYS A 347 -11.31 8.16 -7.23
CA LYS A 347 -11.00 9.56 -6.99
C LYS A 347 -10.81 10.33 -8.29
N ALA A 348 -10.13 9.77 -9.28
CA ALA A 348 -9.92 10.43 -10.58
C ALA A 348 -11.23 10.70 -11.32
N LEU A 349 -12.15 9.74 -11.29
CA LEU A 349 -13.47 9.91 -11.89
C LEU A 349 -14.33 10.92 -11.11
N LEU A 350 -14.28 10.89 -9.78
CA LEU A 350 -15.03 11.83 -8.95
C LEU A 350 -14.42 13.26 -8.97
N PHE A 351 -13.12 13.43 -9.08
CA PHE A 351 -12.51 14.77 -9.13
C PHE A 351 -12.73 15.46 -10.50
N SER A 352 -13.06 14.70 -11.55
CA SER A 352 -13.29 15.22 -12.90
C SER A 352 -14.73 15.72 -13.12
N THR A 353 -15.08 16.81 -12.43
CA THR A 353 -16.41 17.46 -12.43
C THR A 353 -16.95 17.82 -13.81
N GLU A 354 -16.10 18.01 -14.81
CA GLU A 354 -16.45 18.34 -16.20
C GLU A 354 -17.35 17.29 -16.88
N ARG A 355 -17.50 16.10 -16.29
CA ARG A 355 -18.27 14.98 -16.85
C ARG A 355 -19.72 14.90 -16.40
N LEU A 356 -20.15 15.77 -15.49
CA LEU A 356 -21.41 15.61 -14.76
C LEU A 356 -22.37 16.78 -15.03
N LYS A 357 -23.69 16.48 -15.02
CA LYS A 357 -24.77 17.47 -15.21
C LYS A 357 -24.89 18.40 -13.99
N ASP A 358 -25.43 19.60 -14.16
CA ASP A 358 -25.49 20.65 -13.12
C ASP A 358 -26.01 20.19 -11.74
N ARG A 359 -27.05 19.33 -11.68
CA ARG A 359 -27.60 18.83 -10.41
C ARG A 359 -26.65 17.95 -9.60
N THR A 360 -25.67 17.33 -10.24
CA THR A 360 -24.67 16.48 -9.58
C THR A 360 -23.43 17.27 -9.13
N ALA A 361 -23.25 18.51 -9.60
CA ALA A 361 -22.09 19.34 -9.25
C ALA A 361 -22.00 19.63 -7.74
N TYR A 362 -23.14 19.81 -7.07
CA TYR A 362 -23.19 20.05 -5.62
C TYR A 362 -22.67 18.83 -4.82
N LEU A 363 -23.02 17.60 -5.24
CA LEU A 363 -22.53 16.37 -4.61
C LEU A 363 -21.02 16.26 -4.76
N MET A 364 -20.49 16.60 -5.93
CA MET A 364 -19.04 16.58 -6.19
C MET A 364 -18.29 17.61 -5.35
N PHE A 365 -18.85 18.81 -5.22
CA PHE A 365 -18.29 19.84 -4.35
C PHE A 365 -18.20 19.34 -2.89
N PHE A 366 -19.30 18.80 -2.35
CA PHE A 366 -19.31 18.24 -1.00
C PHE A 366 -18.36 17.06 -0.84
N TYR A 367 -18.28 16.17 -1.82
CA TYR A 367 -17.34 15.06 -1.82
C TYR A 367 -15.89 15.53 -1.80
N ASN A 368 -15.51 16.50 -2.65
CA ASN A 368 -14.17 17.06 -2.66
C ASN A 368 -13.85 17.71 -1.31
N LEU A 369 -14.76 18.52 -0.77
CA LEU A 369 -14.62 19.14 0.55
C LEU A 369 -14.42 18.10 1.66
N MET A 370 -15.26 17.07 1.69
CA MET A 370 -15.16 15.97 2.66
C MET A 370 -13.84 15.20 2.52
N THR A 371 -13.38 14.97 1.30
CA THR A 371 -12.13 14.28 1.01
C THR A 371 -10.94 15.08 1.51
N TYR A 372 -10.88 16.38 1.23
CA TYR A 372 -9.83 17.25 1.74
C TYR A 372 -9.89 17.39 3.26
N ALA A 373 -11.07 17.60 3.84
CA ALA A 373 -11.24 17.70 5.29
C ALA A 373 -10.76 16.43 6.00
N THR A 374 -11.14 15.25 5.48
CA THR A 374 -10.68 13.95 6.01
C THR A 374 -9.17 13.83 5.93
N ALA A 375 -8.57 14.19 4.79
CA ALA A 375 -7.12 14.17 4.62
C ALA A 375 -6.41 15.08 5.65
N PHE A 376 -6.85 16.33 5.83
CA PHE A 376 -6.25 17.25 6.80
C PHE A 376 -6.42 16.80 8.26
N VAL A 377 -7.59 16.26 8.62
CA VAL A 377 -7.82 15.69 9.96
C VAL A 377 -6.86 14.53 10.23
N LEU A 378 -6.69 13.63 9.26
CA LEU A 378 -5.76 12.51 9.36
C LEU A 378 -4.32 12.98 9.44
N PHE A 379 -3.91 13.95 8.61
CA PHE A 379 -2.58 14.52 8.69
C PHE A 379 -2.30 15.14 10.06
N GLY A 380 -3.26 15.88 10.62
CA GLY A 380 -3.15 16.42 11.98
C GLY A 380 -2.99 15.31 13.02
N TYR A 381 -3.76 14.22 12.89
CA TYR A 381 -3.60 13.05 13.76
C TYR A 381 -2.22 12.40 13.60
N TRP A 382 -1.76 12.12 12.38
CA TRP A 382 -0.44 11.53 12.13
C TRP A 382 0.69 12.42 12.61
N TYR A 383 0.54 13.74 12.50
CA TYR A 383 1.49 14.70 13.01
C TYR A 383 1.70 14.54 14.52
N VAL A 384 0.60 14.49 15.28
CA VAL A 384 0.64 14.34 16.74
C VAL A 384 1.05 12.93 17.15
N ALA A 385 0.52 11.90 16.49
CA ALA A 385 0.73 10.51 16.88
C ALA A 385 2.13 9.98 16.51
N VAL A 386 2.70 10.45 15.39
CA VAL A 386 3.92 9.86 14.80
C VAL A 386 4.92 10.92 14.39
N TYR A 387 4.55 11.88 13.54
CA TYR A 387 5.57 12.71 12.88
C TYR A 387 6.35 13.64 13.82
N GLN A 388 5.74 14.07 14.93
CA GLN A 388 6.44 14.90 15.91
C GLN A 388 7.46 14.11 16.75
N THR A 389 7.34 12.78 16.82
CA THR A 389 8.24 11.90 17.58
C THR A 389 9.42 11.40 16.73
N VAL A 390 9.58 11.93 15.51
CA VAL A 390 10.65 11.57 14.58
C VAL A 390 11.48 12.82 14.28
N ALA A 391 12.77 12.74 14.58
CA ALA A 391 13.75 13.77 14.27
C ALA A 391 14.28 13.59 12.83
N LEU A 392 14.71 14.70 12.23
CA LEU A 392 15.44 14.76 10.96
C LEU A 392 16.81 15.39 11.16
#